data_AF-A0A554K7Q8-F1
#
_entry.id   AF-A0A554K7Q8-F1
#
_cell.length_a   1.000
_cell.length_b   1.000
_cell.length_c   1.000
_cell.angle_alpha   90.00
_cell.angle_beta   90.00
_cell.angle_gamma   90.00
#
_symmetry.space_group_name_H-M   'P 1'
#
loop_
_entity.id
_entity.type
_entity.pdbx_description
1 polymer ?
#
loop_
_entity_poly.entity_id
_entity_poly.type
_entity_poly.pdbx_seq_one_letter_code
_entity_poly.pdbx_strand_id
1 'polypeptide(L)'
;MSKENLQSALQQLEKIVEDLSKKDVDVEAGLEKFREGVALIKLCRGQLQKAENEFKKLKSELEVEDDKDEAEESEEDEPDNVKGIPF
;
A
#
# COMPACT_ATOMS: atom_id res chain seq x y z
N MET A 1 4.35 10.97 -9.94
CA MET A 1 3.54 9.90 -10.56
C MET A 1 2.23 10.52 -10.99
N SER A 2 2.00 10.66 -12.29
CA SER A 2 0.82 11.42 -12.78
C SER A 2 -0.40 10.51 -12.84
N LYS A 3 -1.52 10.97 -12.26
CA LYS A 3 -2.86 10.36 -12.33
C LYS A 3 -3.27 10.01 -13.77
N GLU A 4 -2.73 10.76 -14.73
CA GLU A 4 -2.87 10.54 -16.18
C GLU A 4 -2.40 9.14 -16.65
N ASN A 5 -1.40 8.53 -16.01
CA ASN A 5 -0.91 7.22 -16.42
C ASN A 5 -1.88 6.08 -16.11
N LEU A 6 -2.56 6.11 -14.95
CA LEU A 6 -3.51 5.04 -14.58
C LEU A 6 -4.77 5.12 -15.43
N GLN A 7 -5.32 6.32 -15.57
CA GLN A 7 -6.51 6.54 -16.39
C GLN A 7 -6.25 6.18 -17.85
N SER A 8 -5.11 6.60 -18.41
CA SER A 8 -4.72 6.26 -19.78
C SER A 8 -4.58 4.74 -19.96
N ALA A 9 -3.94 4.05 -19.01
CA ALA A 9 -3.81 2.59 -19.06
C ALA A 9 -5.16 1.87 -19.00
N LEU A 10 -6.12 2.38 -18.21
CA LEU A 10 -7.48 1.84 -18.15
C LEU A 10 -8.24 2.06 -19.46
N GLN A 11 -8.15 3.26 -20.05
CA GLN A 11 -8.75 3.56 -21.35
C GLN A 11 -8.17 2.69 -22.49
N GLN A 12 -6.86 2.42 -22.44
CA GLN A 12 -6.22 1.49 -23.38
C GLN A 12 -6.73 0.06 -23.17
N LEU A 13 -6.94 -0.37 -21.92
CA LEU A 13 -7.50 -1.67 -21.62
C LEU A 13 -8.93 -1.82 -22.16
N GLU A 14 -9.77 -0.80 -22.01
CA GLU A 14 -11.13 -0.76 -22.58
C GLU A 14 -11.09 -0.92 -24.11
N LYS A 15 -10.21 -0.18 -24.79
CA LYS A 15 -10.01 -0.33 -26.24
C LYS A 15 -9.56 -1.74 -26.64
N ILE A 16 -8.66 -2.35 -25.87
CA ILE A 16 -8.23 -3.73 -26.13
C ILE A 16 -9.40 -4.70 -26.00
N VAL A 17 -10.26 -4.53 -24.98
CA VAL A 17 -11.46 -5.35 -24.82
C VAL A 17 -12.41 -5.17 -25.99
N GLU A 18 -12.66 -3.92 -26.41
CA GLU A 18 -13.47 -3.64 -27.60
C GLU A 18 -12.89 -4.29 -28.85
N ASP A 19 -11.59 -4.16 -29.07
CA ASP A 19 -10.90 -4.75 -30.22
C ASP A 19 -11.02 -6.28 -30.22
N LEU A 20 -10.77 -6.93 -29.08
CA LEU A 20 -10.86 -8.39 -28.92
C LEU A 20 -12.30 -8.92 -29.00
N SER A 21 -13.31 -8.08 -28.75
CA SER A 21 -14.72 -8.47 -28.81
C SER A 21 -15.29 -8.51 -30.24
N LYS A 22 -14.56 -7.99 -31.23
CA LYS A 22 -14.99 -8.00 -32.63
C LYS A 22 -15.05 -9.43 -33.15
N LYS A 23 -16.08 -9.74 -33.96
CA LYS A 23 -16.33 -11.10 -34.47
C LYS A 23 -15.24 -11.67 -35.37
N ASP A 24 -14.46 -10.80 -36.04
CA ASP A 24 -13.43 -11.16 -37.02
C ASP A 24 -12.03 -10.69 -36.59
N VAL A 25 -11.66 -10.92 -35.33
CA VAL A 25 -10.29 -10.68 -34.88
C VAL A 25 -9.39 -11.79 -35.42
N ASP A 26 -8.36 -11.40 -36.16
CA ASP A 26 -7.27 -12.29 -36.53
C ASP A 26 -6.56 -12.83 -35.29
N VAL A 27 -6.19 -14.11 -35.31
CA VAL A 27 -5.65 -14.81 -34.13
C VAL A 27 -4.30 -14.23 -33.71
N GLU A 28 -3.42 -13.89 -34.65
CA GLU A 28 -2.11 -13.28 -34.33
C GLU A 28 -2.29 -11.89 -33.72
N ALA A 29 -3.15 -11.07 -34.34
CA ALA A 29 -3.50 -9.75 -33.82
C ALA A 29 -4.16 -9.84 -32.42
N GLY A 30 -5.04 -10.82 -32.21
CA GLY A 30 -5.67 -11.06 -30.91
C GLY A 30 -4.64 -11.44 -29.83
N LEU A 31 -3.63 -12.24 -30.19
CA LEU A 31 -2.55 -12.65 -29.28
C LEU A 31 -1.63 -11.47 -28.92
N GLU A 32 -1.39 -10.56 -29.86
CA GLU A 32 -0.66 -9.31 -29.62
C GLU A 32 -1.43 -8.39 -28.66
N LYS A 33 -2.71 -8.14 -28.93
CA LYS A 33 -3.61 -7.34 -28.07
C LYS A 33 -3.74 -7.91 -26.67
N PHE A 34 -3.81 -9.23 -26.54
CA PHE A 34 -3.82 -9.90 -25.24
C PHE A 34 -2.53 -9.63 -24.46
N ARG A 35 -1.36 -9.74 -25.11
CA ARG A 35 -0.06 -9.44 -24.48
C ARG A 35 0.03 -7.99 -24.02
N GLU A 36 -0.44 -7.06 -24.84
CA GLU A 36 -0.54 -5.64 -24.48
C GLU A 36 -1.42 -5.45 -23.23
N GLY A 37 -2.59 -6.07 -23.20
CA GLY A 37 -3.50 -6.03 -22.05
C GLY A 37 -2.85 -6.56 -20.77
N VAL A 38 -2.11 -7.67 -20.84
CA VAL A 38 -1.35 -8.21 -19.70
C VAL A 38 -0.30 -7.22 -19.19
N ALA A 39 0.40 -6.52 -20.09
CA ALA A 39 1.39 -5.52 -19.71
C ALA A 39 0.74 -4.31 -19.01
N LEU A 40 -0.39 -3.82 -19.54
CA LEU A 40 -1.14 -2.72 -18.94
C LEU A 40 -1.68 -3.08 -17.55
N ILE A 41 -2.22 -4.29 -17.37
CA ILE A 41 -2.69 -4.77 -16.07
C ILE A 41 -1.56 -4.78 -15.04
N LYS A 42 -0.36 -5.24 -15.43
CA LYS A 42 0.82 -5.22 -14.55
C LYS A 42 1.21 -3.80 -14.16
N LEU A 43 1.18 -2.86 -15.11
CA LEU A 43 1.42 -1.44 -14.86
C LEU A 43 0.42 -0.88 -13.83
N CYS A 44 -0.88 -1.09 -14.04
CA CYS A 44 -1.94 -0.61 -13.15
C CYS A 44 -1.77 -1.15 -11.73
N ARG A 45 -1.52 -2.47 -11.60
CA ARG A 45 -1.29 -3.11 -10.29
C ARG A 45 -0.09 -2.50 -9.56
N GLY A 46 1.02 -2.25 -10.27
CA GLY A 46 2.19 -1.62 -9.68
C GLY A 46 1.92 -0.19 -9.20
N GLN A 47 1.09 0.57 -9.90
CA GLN A 47 0.70 1.92 -9.48
C GLN A 47 -0.21 1.89 -8.25
N LEU A 48 -1.21 1.01 -8.23
CA LEU A 48 -2.11 0.84 -7.08
C LEU A 48 -1.33 0.42 -5.82
N GLN A 49 -0.39 -0.51 -5.95
CA GLN A 49 0.45 -0.95 -4.84
C GLN A 49 1.29 0.19 -4.27
N LYS A 50 1.82 1.09 -5.12
CA LYS A 50 2.56 2.27 -4.65
C LYS A 50 1.66 3.22 -3.87
N ALA A 51 0.46 3.50 -4.40
CA ALA A 51 -0.51 4.35 -3.71
C ALA A 51 -0.94 3.75 -2.36
N GLU A 52 -1.18 2.44 -2.30
CA GLU A 52 -1.50 1.74 -1.06
C GLU A 52 -0.36 1.85 -0.03
N ASN A 53 0.89 1.68 -0.46
CA ASN A 53 2.06 1.81 0.41
C ASN A 53 2.23 3.24 0.94
N GLU A 54 2.04 4.25 0.10
CA GLU A 54 2.05 5.65 0.51
C GLU A 54 0.95 5.93 1.55
N PHE A 55 -0.25 5.41 1.34
CA PHE A 55 -1.35 5.55 2.29
C PHE A 55 -1.05 4.89 3.65
N LYS A 56 -0.47 3.68 3.64
CA LYS A 56 -0.05 2.99 4.87
C LYS A 56 1.01 3.78 5.63
N LYS A 57 1.97 4.38 4.93
CA LYS A 57 3.02 5.22 5.54
C LYS A 57 2.41 6.45 6.22
N LEU A 58 1.53 7.16 5.51
CA LEU A 58 0.84 8.33 6.06
C LEU A 58 0.01 7.95 7.30
N LYS A 59 -0.75 6.85 7.24
CA LYS A 59 -1.54 6.37 8.40
C LYS A 59 -0.65 6.09 9.61
N SER A 60 0.50 5.44 9.41
CA SER A 60 1.46 5.19 10.49
C SER A 60 2.10 6.48 11.04
N GLU A 61 2.32 7.50 10.20
CA GLU A 61 2.83 8.79 10.67
C GLU A 61 1.79 9.51 11.54
N LEU A 62 0.51 9.47 11.16
CA LEU A 62 -0.57 9.99 12.01
C LEU A 62 -0.70 9.25 13.34
N GLU A 63 -0.65 7.90 13.34
CA GLU A 63 -0.80 7.10 14.57
C GLU A 63 0.36 7.28 15.57
N VAL A 64 1.57 7.59 15.11
CA VAL A 64 2.75 7.80 15.98
C VAL A 64 2.70 9.15 16.72
N GLU A 65 1.83 10.08 16.31
CA GLU A 65 1.64 11.36 16.99
C GLU A 65 0.69 11.28 18.20
N ASP A 66 -0.11 10.22 18.33
CA ASP A 66 -1.09 10.04 19.41
C ASP A 66 -0.53 9.32 20.67
N ASP A 67 0.64 8.67 20.59
CA ASP A 67 1.21 7.86 21.69
C ASP A 67 2.27 8.59 22.56
N LYS A 68 2.38 9.93 22.49
CA LYS A 68 3.43 10.69 23.20
C LYS A 68 3.04 11.34 24.53
N ASP A 69 1.83 11.14 25.04
CA ASP A 69 1.36 11.84 26.26
C ASP A 69 1.19 10.96 27.52
N GLU A 70 1.52 9.66 27.52
CA GLU A 70 1.38 8.82 28.72
C GLU A 70 2.64 8.02 29.06
N ALA A 71 3.64 8.66 29.67
CA ALA A 71 4.68 7.95 30.42
C ALA A 71 5.42 8.84 31.43
N GLU A 72 4.76 9.39 32.46
CA GLU A 72 5.42 9.74 33.74
C GLU A 72 4.43 9.61 34.90
N GLU A 73 4.36 8.45 35.57
CA GLU A 73 4.35 8.35 37.05
C GLU A 73 4.46 6.88 37.52
N SER A 74 5.62 6.49 38.04
CA SER A 74 5.79 5.58 39.20
C SER A 74 7.29 5.24 39.38
N GLU A 75 8.02 6.14 40.03
CA GLU A 75 9.22 5.77 40.78
C GLU A 75 8.77 5.37 42.20
N GLU A 76 8.47 4.08 42.43
CA GLU A 76 8.50 3.51 43.77
C GLU A 76 9.96 3.14 44.09
N ASP A 77 10.71 4.09 44.64
CA ASP A 77 11.98 3.82 45.33
C ASP A 77 11.72 3.89 46.85
N GLU A 78 11.36 2.77 47.48
CA GLU A 78 11.63 2.55 48.91
C GLU A 78 12.94 1.76 49.03
N PRO A 79 14.06 2.36 49.48
CA PRO A 79 15.28 1.62 49.73
C PRO A 79 15.20 0.85 51.06
N ASP A 80 15.64 -0.40 50.96
CA ASP A 80 15.88 -1.38 52.02
C ASP A 80 16.61 -0.86 53.28
N ASN A 81 16.11 -1.32 54.43
CA ASN A 81 16.86 -1.77 55.62
C ASN A 81 17.48 -0.73 56.60
N VAL A 82 16.87 -0.62 57.80
CA VAL A 82 17.60 -0.26 59.05
C VAL A 82 17.15 -1.11 60.25
N LYS A 83 17.93 -2.19 60.51
CA LYS A 83 18.62 -2.48 61.79
C LYS A 83 17.79 -2.92 63.02
N GLY A 84 18.01 -4.18 63.43
CA GLY A 84 18.19 -4.54 64.84
C GLY A 84 17.25 -5.60 65.41
N ILE A 85 17.70 -6.85 65.46
CA ILE A 85 17.21 -7.82 66.45
C ILE A 85 18.40 -8.17 67.35
N PRO A 86 18.42 -7.76 68.63
CA PRO A 86 19.31 -8.35 69.61
C PRO A 86 18.64 -9.57 70.25
N PHE A 87 19.46 -10.63 70.38
CA PHE A 87 19.37 -11.86 71.19
C PHE A 87 18.03 -12.27 71.81
#